data_AF-A0A9E5AHJ0-F1
#
_entry.id   AF-A0A9E5AHJ0-F1
#
_cell.length_a   1.000
_cell.length_b   1.000
_cell.length_c   1.000
_cell.angle_alpha   90.00
_cell.angle_beta   90.00
_cell.angle_gamma   90.00
#
_symmetry.space_group_name_H-M   'P 1'
#
loop_
_entity.id
_entity.type
_entity.pdbx_description
1 polymer ?
#
loop_
_entity_poly.entity_id
_entity_poly.type
_entity_poly.pdbx_seq_one_letter_code
_entity_poly.pdbx_strand_id
1 'polypeptide(L)'
;MGNPRPSPIPIEVVPSGAPLGLASAIAHQPPIQYGTPMLMWLPLLVISIAALPAPVAILTADALVADPARLERLSTELPFGRAVFSLDVADLAALHAQSAAYRSLVQVVATDVAQARNADPKAGVGMRYNHRLFDVGWLQSATAQLQLVAVALRLDRAPFAPEHCGELRLIYRLTYRTQVNGHSVASRLPLTVNAVRWLDGDCAALAKNRRSDGTPQVLDNWAKLPVKAIELNVQTLRWPSTVRADLGGHAEYAMHVLEPQGTVLRPAAMENQLDVAAIAKDSIKLAKLRQWLRLPHTATQIDAGLALAPQQLWATAALSMAPRSLMRLANRPFAQLLDDADVLTLGAGDKVLGATRLRRLDQHSCTGCHQSRAIAGFHLPGSGATAAGWQSGRLAVAASAHLLTDLPRRQAYLHALATGAKPRHERPPPEVPRQPSQAGHGEHCGLHLEKDWKCAAGLQCAQIDDRDVGVCLPAQRAIGDPCEAGLVLAGKAVGLETVPKSSQLSCGAGYCETSRIGFPAGLCAAGCAVTAGPLAPCAGIPGIVEFNACLARGTPFDQCASSSLRPARLRRCGLDEPCRDDYACMAASATVAVCMPPYFLQELRVDGHPPARK
;
A
#
# COMPACT_ATOMS: atom_id res chain seq x y z
N MET A 1 10.02 -4.33 -61.02
CA MET A 1 11.44 -4.39 -60.65
C MET A 1 11.48 -4.56 -59.13
N GLY A 2 11.80 -5.67 -58.50
CA GLY A 2 12.61 -6.83 -58.84
C GLY A 2 13.35 -7.18 -57.54
N ASN A 3 12.72 -8.05 -56.73
CA ASN A 3 13.28 -8.62 -55.49
C ASN A 3 14.54 -9.46 -55.83
N PRO A 4 15.42 -9.81 -54.87
CA PRO A 4 15.23 -11.14 -54.28
C PRO A 4 15.64 -11.33 -52.81
N ARG A 5 14.88 -12.22 -52.17
CA ARG A 5 15.25 -13.04 -50.99
C ARG A 5 16.21 -14.15 -51.41
N PRO A 6 16.98 -14.75 -50.49
CA PRO A 6 17.49 -16.11 -50.67
C PRO A 6 16.62 -17.16 -49.94
N SER A 7 16.40 -18.28 -50.63
CA SER A 7 15.72 -19.51 -50.19
C SER A 7 16.74 -20.62 -49.82
N PRO A 8 16.30 -21.73 -49.18
CA PRO A 8 17.14 -22.71 -48.46
C PRO A 8 17.34 -24.04 -49.21
N ILE A 9 18.41 -24.81 -48.91
CA ILE A 9 18.67 -26.19 -49.41
C ILE A 9 19.71 -26.89 -48.46
N PRO A 10 19.80 -28.24 -48.27
CA PRO A 10 18.80 -29.29 -48.05
C PRO A 10 19.12 -30.23 -46.85
N ILE A 11 18.25 -31.22 -46.64
CA ILE A 11 18.36 -32.40 -45.76
C ILE A 11 19.01 -33.57 -46.52
N GLU A 12 19.80 -34.41 -45.85
CA GLU A 12 20.08 -35.81 -46.26
C GLU A 12 20.09 -36.75 -45.05
N VAL A 13 19.57 -37.96 -45.23
CA VAL A 13 19.33 -39.01 -44.21
C VAL A 13 19.90 -40.35 -44.74
N VAL A 14 20.12 -41.30 -43.82
CA VAL A 14 20.12 -42.79 -43.97
C VAL A 14 21.54 -43.43 -44.17
N PRO A 15 21.87 -44.68 -43.72
CA PRO A 15 21.69 -45.37 -42.41
C PRO A 15 22.90 -46.26 -41.93
N SER A 16 22.73 -46.83 -40.72
CA SER A 16 23.08 -48.20 -40.24
C SER A 16 24.51 -48.79 -40.28
N GLY A 17 24.94 -49.33 -39.13
CA GLY A 17 25.97 -50.39 -39.06
C GLY A 17 26.55 -50.65 -37.66
N ALA A 18 25.95 -51.57 -36.90
CA ALA A 18 26.63 -52.39 -35.89
C ALA A 18 27.39 -53.54 -36.62
N PRO A 19 28.32 -54.36 -36.04
CA PRO A 19 28.20 -54.98 -34.69
C PRO A 19 29.50 -55.45 -33.94
N LEU A 20 29.27 -56.01 -32.74
CA LEU A 20 29.92 -57.16 -32.03
C LEU A 20 31.31 -57.08 -31.33
N GLY A 21 31.34 -57.63 -30.09
CA GLY A 21 32.48 -58.34 -29.46
C GLY A 21 32.82 -57.92 -28.01
N LEU A 22 32.15 -58.43 -26.95
CA LEU A 22 32.47 -59.60 -26.10
C LEU A 22 33.80 -59.55 -25.30
N ALA A 23 33.72 -59.53 -23.96
CA ALA A 23 34.52 -60.38 -23.05
C ALA A 23 33.95 -60.40 -21.61
N SER A 24 33.96 -61.59 -21.01
CA SER A 24 33.27 -62.05 -19.78
C SER A 24 34.12 -61.99 -18.50
N ALA A 25 33.48 -62.10 -17.32
CA ALA A 25 33.78 -63.09 -16.25
C ALA A 25 32.83 -62.91 -15.03
N ILE A 26 31.90 -63.84 -14.75
CA ILE A 26 31.95 -64.94 -13.75
C ILE A 26 31.85 -64.41 -12.30
N ALA A 27 30.66 -64.39 -11.67
CA ALA A 27 29.91 -65.46 -10.96
C ALA A 27 30.21 -65.53 -9.46
N HIS A 28 29.16 -65.51 -8.62
CA HIS A 28 28.92 -66.42 -7.49
C HIS A 28 27.57 -66.08 -6.80
N GLN A 29 26.64 -67.05 -6.82
CA GLN A 29 25.49 -67.18 -5.90
C GLN A 29 25.70 -68.48 -5.10
N PRO A 30 25.15 -68.63 -3.88
CA PRO A 30 23.85 -69.33 -3.70
C PRO A 30 23.10 -68.90 -2.40
N PRO A 31 22.05 -69.60 -1.89
CA PRO A 31 20.95 -70.34 -2.54
C PRO A 31 19.53 -69.87 -2.11
N ILE A 32 18.53 -70.48 -2.73
CA ILE A 32 17.07 -70.33 -2.62
C ILE A 32 16.49 -71.13 -1.44
N GLN A 33 15.40 -70.68 -0.78
CA GLN A 33 14.17 -71.49 -0.53
C GLN A 33 12.99 -70.79 0.22
N TYR A 34 11.79 -70.99 -0.38
CA TYR A 34 10.39 -71.08 0.11
C TYR A 34 9.61 -69.92 0.77
N GLY A 35 8.39 -69.67 0.25
CA GLY A 35 7.20 -69.28 1.04
C GLY A 35 6.30 -68.19 0.46
N THR A 36 5.17 -68.56 -0.15
CA THR A 36 3.97 -67.72 -0.41
C THR A 36 3.30 -67.25 0.92
N PRO A 37 2.51 -66.14 1.01
CA PRO A 37 1.41 -65.83 0.09
C PRO A 37 1.20 -64.35 -0.31
N MET A 38 0.42 -64.25 -1.39
CA MET A 38 -0.26 -63.13 -2.01
C MET A 38 -0.88 -62.13 -1.00
N LEU A 39 -0.29 -60.95 -0.87
CA LEU A 39 -0.90 -59.78 -0.22
C LEU A 39 -1.44 -58.85 -1.31
N MET A 40 -2.77 -58.73 -1.34
CA MET A 40 -3.51 -57.74 -2.12
C MET A 40 -3.00 -56.34 -1.79
N TRP A 41 -2.42 -55.66 -2.78
CA TRP A 41 -2.17 -54.22 -2.71
C TRP A 41 -3.53 -53.49 -2.82
N LEU A 42 -4.09 -53.08 -1.69
CA LEU A 42 -5.03 -51.97 -1.68
C LEU A 42 -4.27 -50.73 -2.18
N PRO A 43 -4.76 -49.99 -3.19
CA PRO A 43 -4.19 -48.70 -3.50
C PRO A 43 -4.44 -47.81 -2.30
N LEU A 44 -3.36 -47.34 -1.65
CA LEU A 44 -3.43 -46.21 -0.74
C LEU A 44 -4.05 -45.06 -1.54
N LEU A 45 -5.32 -44.78 -1.26
CA LEU A 45 -5.99 -43.57 -1.66
C LEU A 45 -5.17 -42.44 -1.04
N VAL A 46 -4.27 -41.84 -1.83
CA VAL A 46 -3.67 -40.55 -1.48
C VAL A 46 -4.84 -39.59 -1.46
N ILE A 47 -5.42 -39.39 -0.28
CA ILE A 47 -6.31 -38.28 -0.01
C ILE A 47 -5.46 -37.07 -0.36
N SER A 48 -5.77 -36.45 -1.50
CA SER A 48 -5.26 -35.15 -1.85
C SER A 48 -5.66 -34.24 -0.71
N ILE A 49 -4.73 -33.95 0.20
CA ILE A 49 -4.89 -32.90 1.19
C ILE A 49 -5.15 -31.66 0.34
N ALA A 50 -6.39 -31.16 0.40
CA ALA A 50 -6.76 -29.92 -0.24
C ALA A 50 -5.71 -28.88 0.18
N ALA A 51 -4.95 -28.37 -0.79
CA ALA A 51 -3.92 -27.38 -0.52
C ALA A 51 -4.59 -26.20 0.19
N LEU A 52 -4.23 -26.00 1.46
CA LEU A 52 -4.75 -24.89 2.25
C LEU A 52 -4.44 -23.57 1.51
N PRO A 53 -5.39 -22.62 1.46
CA PRO A 53 -5.18 -21.34 0.80
C PRO A 53 -4.02 -20.59 1.45
N ALA A 54 -3.38 -19.69 0.70
CA ALA A 54 -2.22 -18.93 1.20
C ALA A 54 -2.74 -18.16 2.39
N PRO A 55 -2.12 -18.31 3.58
CA PRO A 55 -2.60 -17.56 4.71
C PRO A 55 -2.52 -16.09 4.32
N VAL A 56 -3.69 -15.43 4.30
CA VAL A 56 -3.71 -13.98 4.53
C VAL A 56 -2.90 -13.83 5.80
N ALA A 57 -1.76 -13.16 5.70
CA ALA A 57 -0.89 -13.08 6.84
C ALA A 57 -1.64 -12.31 7.94
N ILE A 58 -1.89 -12.98 9.07
CA ILE A 58 -2.73 -12.41 10.12
C ILE A 58 -1.90 -11.38 10.85
N LEU A 59 -2.31 -10.12 10.73
CA LEU A 59 -1.72 -9.04 11.47
C LEU A 59 -2.39 -8.97 12.85
N THR A 60 -1.73 -9.53 13.86
CA THR A 60 -2.15 -9.42 15.26
C THR A 60 -1.28 -8.43 16.00
N ALA A 61 -1.91 -7.40 16.56
CA ALA A 61 -1.29 -6.54 17.55
C ALA A 61 -2.36 -6.04 18.51
N ASP A 62 -2.02 -5.89 19.78
CA ASP A 62 -2.95 -5.30 20.75
C ASP A 62 -3.41 -3.88 20.37
N ALA A 63 -2.55 -3.16 19.63
CA ALA A 63 -2.86 -1.84 19.09
C ALA A 63 -3.71 -1.85 17.80
N LEU A 64 -3.87 -3.01 17.16
CA LEU A 64 -4.50 -3.15 15.86
C LEU A 64 -5.17 -4.52 15.68
N VAL A 65 -6.50 -4.51 15.60
CA VAL A 65 -7.29 -5.66 15.16
C VAL A 65 -7.41 -5.59 13.64
N ALA A 66 -6.69 -6.46 12.93
CA ALA A 66 -6.77 -6.62 11.48
C ALA A 66 -6.95 -8.09 11.05
N ASP A 67 -7.22 -8.98 12.01
CA ASP A 67 -7.51 -10.40 11.77
C ASP A 67 -8.87 -10.57 11.06
N PRO A 68 -8.93 -11.28 9.91
CA PRO A 68 -10.18 -11.44 9.16
C PRO A 68 -11.33 -12.03 9.97
N ALA A 69 -11.08 -13.05 10.79
CA ALA A 69 -12.13 -13.75 11.53
C ALA A 69 -12.73 -12.88 12.64
N ARG A 70 -11.91 -12.08 13.33
CA ARG A 70 -12.37 -11.07 14.28
C ARG A 70 -13.14 -9.94 13.57
N LEU A 71 -12.64 -9.48 12.43
CA LEU A 71 -13.28 -8.41 11.67
C LEU A 71 -14.64 -8.82 11.09
N GLU A 72 -14.83 -10.07 10.70
CA GLU A 72 -16.11 -10.58 10.24
C GLU A 72 -17.19 -10.46 11.32
N ARG A 73 -16.88 -10.87 12.56
CA ARG A 73 -17.77 -10.71 13.71
C ARG A 73 -18.04 -9.23 14.01
N LEU A 74 -16.97 -8.43 14.12
CA LEU A 74 -17.09 -6.99 14.39
C LEU A 74 -17.84 -6.24 13.29
N SER A 75 -17.77 -6.68 12.04
CA SER A 75 -18.52 -6.06 10.92
C SER A 75 -20.04 -6.21 11.10
N THR A 76 -20.49 -7.22 11.84
CA THR A 76 -21.91 -7.43 12.17
C THR A 76 -22.34 -6.60 13.37
N GLU A 77 -21.45 -6.42 14.35
CA GLU A 77 -21.69 -5.57 15.53
C GLU A 77 -21.67 -4.08 15.17
N LEU A 78 -20.69 -3.69 14.33
CA LEU A 78 -20.34 -2.31 14.00
C LEU A 78 -20.39 -2.06 12.48
N PRO A 79 -21.52 -2.35 11.79
CA PRO A 79 -21.66 -1.99 10.39
C PRO A 79 -21.58 -0.47 10.25
N PHE A 80 -21.02 0.02 9.14
CA PHE A 80 -20.69 1.44 8.97
C PHE A 80 -21.86 2.38 9.25
N GLY A 81 -23.06 2.08 8.72
CA GLY A 81 -24.27 2.87 8.98
C GLY A 81 -24.59 3.03 10.46
N ARG A 82 -24.51 1.94 11.23
CA ARG A 82 -24.82 1.93 12.67
C ARG A 82 -23.71 2.59 13.47
N ALA A 83 -22.46 2.21 13.21
CA ALA A 83 -21.31 2.67 13.99
C ALA A 83 -21.01 4.17 13.81
N VAL A 84 -21.32 4.72 12.64
CA VAL A 84 -20.97 6.11 12.28
C VAL A 84 -22.19 7.03 12.30
N PHE A 85 -23.36 6.54 11.87
CA PHE A 85 -24.57 7.36 11.71
C PHE A 85 -25.76 6.89 12.53
N SER A 86 -25.60 5.86 13.37
CA SER A 86 -26.70 5.27 14.16
C SER A 86 -27.89 4.81 13.31
N LEU A 87 -27.62 4.36 12.07
CA LEU A 87 -28.63 3.85 11.14
C LEU A 87 -28.37 2.39 10.79
N ASP A 88 -29.38 1.55 10.96
CA ASP A 88 -29.29 0.14 10.60
C ASP A 88 -29.78 -0.09 9.17
N VAL A 89 -28.87 0.04 8.22
CA VAL A 89 -29.15 -0.06 6.79
C VAL A 89 -28.16 -1.02 6.12
N ALA A 90 -28.64 -1.74 5.10
CA ALA A 90 -27.89 -2.82 4.46
C ALA A 90 -26.84 -2.34 3.45
N ASP A 91 -27.05 -1.18 2.83
CA ASP A 91 -26.24 -0.71 1.70
C ASP A 91 -26.09 0.82 1.68
N LEU A 92 -25.24 1.32 0.77
CA LEU A 92 -24.95 2.75 0.65
C LEU A 92 -26.07 3.55 -0.01
N ALA A 93 -26.98 2.93 -0.77
CA ALA A 93 -28.14 3.61 -1.33
C ALA A 93 -29.13 3.99 -0.22
N ALA A 94 -29.46 3.03 0.66
CA ALA A 94 -30.29 3.26 1.84
C ALA A 94 -29.66 4.27 2.80
N LEU A 95 -28.34 4.17 3.03
CA LEU A 95 -27.62 5.14 3.86
C LEU A 95 -27.66 6.55 3.27
N HIS A 96 -27.48 6.69 1.95
CA HIS A 96 -27.60 7.96 1.24
C HIS A 96 -29.01 8.55 1.32
N ALA A 97 -30.04 7.73 1.22
CA ALA A 97 -31.43 8.18 1.34
C ALA A 97 -31.73 8.72 2.76
N GLN A 98 -31.23 8.05 3.80
CA GLN A 98 -31.65 8.30 5.19
C GLN A 98 -30.73 9.25 5.98
N SER A 99 -29.45 9.40 5.61
CA SER A 99 -28.48 10.19 6.39
C SER A 99 -28.01 11.48 5.69
N ALA A 100 -28.34 12.63 6.28
CA ALA A 100 -27.81 13.93 5.82
C ALA A 100 -26.29 14.05 6.02
N ALA A 101 -25.78 13.48 7.12
CA ALA A 101 -24.35 13.42 7.41
C ALA A 101 -23.60 12.61 6.34
N TYR A 102 -24.12 11.43 5.97
CA TYR A 102 -23.52 10.63 4.90
C TYR A 102 -23.61 11.33 3.54
N ARG A 103 -24.73 11.99 3.20
CA ARG A 103 -24.81 12.82 1.98
C ARG A 103 -23.75 13.91 1.93
N SER A 104 -23.39 14.49 3.08
CA SER A 104 -22.31 15.48 3.16
C SER A 104 -20.95 14.87 2.82
N LEU A 105 -20.67 13.66 3.31
CA LEU A 105 -19.47 12.89 2.93
C LEU A 105 -19.43 12.60 1.43
N VAL A 106 -20.56 12.14 0.85
CA VAL A 106 -20.64 11.86 -0.59
C VAL A 106 -20.43 13.14 -1.41
N GLN A 107 -20.97 14.28 -0.95
CA GLN A 107 -20.80 15.56 -1.62
C GLN A 107 -19.35 16.04 -1.63
N VAL A 108 -18.58 15.80 -0.56
CA VAL A 108 -17.14 16.10 -0.52
C VAL A 108 -16.41 15.31 -1.61
N VAL A 109 -16.59 13.99 -1.65
CA VAL A 109 -15.97 13.14 -2.68
C VAL A 109 -16.41 13.53 -4.10
N ALA A 110 -17.69 13.84 -4.28
CA ALA A 110 -18.22 14.30 -5.57
C ALA A 110 -17.56 15.60 -6.03
N THR A 111 -17.28 16.50 -5.10
CA THR A 111 -16.63 17.78 -5.37
C THR A 111 -15.19 17.56 -5.81
N ASP A 112 -14.43 16.68 -5.15
CA ASP A 112 -13.04 16.39 -5.52
C ASP A 112 -12.94 15.74 -6.91
N VAL A 113 -13.81 14.78 -7.21
CA VAL A 113 -13.85 14.13 -8.54
C VAL A 113 -14.24 15.14 -9.63
N ALA A 114 -15.17 16.06 -9.34
CA ALA A 114 -15.53 17.13 -10.27
C ALA A 114 -14.37 18.11 -10.47
N GLN A 115 -13.62 18.46 -9.42
CA GLN A 115 -12.42 19.31 -9.53
C GLN A 115 -11.35 18.64 -10.39
N ALA A 116 -11.07 17.35 -10.17
CA ALA A 116 -10.14 16.59 -11.00
C ALA A 116 -10.57 16.58 -12.48
N ARG A 117 -11.86 16.37 -12.76
CA ARG A 117 -12.41 16.44 -14.12
C ARG A 117 -12.29 17.83 -14.75
N ASN A 118 -12.51 18.89 -13.98
CA ASN A 118 -12.43 20.26 -14.49
C ASN A 118 -10.98 20.65 -14.80
N ALA A 119 -10.02 20.16 -14.01
CA ALA A 119 -8.60 20.34 -14.27
C ALA A 119 -8.09 19.54 -15.47
N ASP A 120 -8.78 18.43 -15.80
CA ASP A 120 -8.39 17.50 -16.86
C ASP A 120 -9.60 17.03 -17.69
N PRO A 121 -9.93 17.75 -18.79
CA PRO A 121 -11.08 17.42 -19.64
C PRO A 121 -11.02 16.05 -20.32
N LYS A 122 -9.86 15.37 -20.32
CA LYS A 122 -9.69 14.00 -20.85
C LYS A 122 -10.03 12.94 -19.80
N ALA A 123 -10.25 13.34 -18.55
CA ALA A 123 -10.57 12.44 -17.46
C ALA A 123 -12.06 12.06 -17.42
N GLY A 124 -12.32 10.80 -17.10
CA GLY A 124 -13.67 10.28 -16.96
C GLY A 124 -13.72 8.89 -16.34
N VAL A 125 -14.93 8.42 -16.03
CA VAL A 125 -15.16 7.11 -15.44
C VAL A 125 -15.06 5.99 -16.49
N GLY A 126 -14.28 4.96 -16.16
CA GLY A 126 -14.18 3.72 -16.93
C GLY A 126 -13.07 3.68 -17.98
N MET A 127 -12.94 2.53 -18.65
CA MET A 127 -11.80 2.20 -19.53
C MET A 127 -11.74 2.99 -20.84
N ARG A 128 -12.82 3.69 -21.23
CA ARG A 128 -12.86 4.53 -22.44
C ARG A 128 -12.05 5.82 -22.32
N TYR A 129 -11.67 6.21 -21.10
CA TYR A 129 -10.87 7.40 -20.85
C TYR A 129 -9.40 7.04 -20.59
N ASN A 130 -8.50 7.87 -21.12
CA ASN A 130 -7.07 7.73 -20.89
C ASN A 130 -6.69 8.10 -19.46
N HIS A 131 -7.37 9.09 -18.89
CA HIS A 131 -7.27 9.47 -17.49
C HIS A 131 -8.56 9.04 -16.79
N ARG A 132 -8.44 8.27 -15.71
CA ARG A 132 -9.54 7.50 -15.15
C ARG A 132 -9.96 8.09 -13.81
N LEU A 133 -11.24 8.39 -13.67
CA LEU A 133 -11.82 8.96 -12.46
C LEU A 133 -12.52 7.90 -11.62
N PHE A 134 -12.58 8.16 -10.32
CA PHE A 134 -13.45 7.43 -9.40
C PHE A 134 -14.93 7.62 -9.76
N ASP A 135 -15.69 6.52 -9.76
CA ASP A 135 -17.14 6.55 -9.94
C ASP A 135 -17.85 6.82 -8.61
N VAL A 136 -18.27 8.08 -8.41
CA VAL A 136 -19.01 8.53 -7.23
C VAL A 136 -20.31 7.76 -7.03
N GLY A 137 -20.88 7.18 -8.10
CA GLY A 137 -22.11 6.38 -8.02
C GLY A 137 -21.99 5.19 -7.05
N TRP A 138 -20.78 4.68 -6.80
CA TRP A 138 -20.56 3.61 -5.83
C TRP A 138 -20.96 4.00 -4.40
N LEU A 139 -20.88 5.29 -4.05
CA LEU A 139 -21.28 5.78 -2.73
C LEU A 139 -22.81 5.90 -2.57
N GLN A 140 -23.57 5.59 -3.62
CA GLN A 140 -25.03 5.64 -3.65
C GLN A 140 -25.62 4.31 -4.16
N SER A 141 -24.82 3.24 -4.17
CA SER A 141 -25.16 1.97 -4.79
C SER A 141 -25.75 0.99 -3.78
N ALA A 142 -26.85 0.31 -4.17
CA ALA A 142 -27.43 -0.80 -3.41
C ALA A 142 -26.57 -2.07 -3.42
N THR A 143 -25.52 -2.10 -4.25
CA THR A 143 -24.57 -3.23 -4.34
C THR A 143 -23.24 -2.96 -3.64
N ALA A 144 -23.14 -1.82 -2.95
CA ALA A 144 -21.93 -1.38 -2.27
C ALA A 144 -22.13 -1.19 -0.77
N GLN A 145 -21.05 -1.37 -0.03
CA GLN A 145 -20.98 -1.20 1.42
C GLN A 145 -19.59 -0.72 1.84
N LEU A 146 -19.51 -0.06 2.99
CA LEU A 146 -18.25 0.25 3.67
C LEU A 146 -17.97 -0.87 4.69
N GLN A 147 -17.06 -1.78 4.34
CA GLN A 147 -16.68 -2.94 5.15
C GLN A 147 -15.62 -2.55 6.19
N LEU A 148 -15.78 -2.99 7.44
CA LEU A 148 -14.75 -2.80 8.48
C LEU A 148 -13.50 -3.63 8.12
N VAL A 149 -12.36 -2.96 7.99
CA VAL A 149 -11.06 -3.57 7.67
C VAL A 149 -10.05 -3.47 8.80
N ALA A 150 -10.32 -2.67 9.83
CA ALA A 150 -9.59 -2.71 11.09
C ALA A 150 -10.23 -1.93 12.23
N VAL A 151 -9.80 -2.28 13.44
CA VAL A 151 -9.92 -1.45 14.64
C VAL A 151 -8.52 -1.10 15.14
N ALA A 152 -8.21 0.18 15.30
CA ALA A 152 -6.92 0.63 15.83
C ALA A 152 -7.09 1.37 17.15
N LEU A 153 -6.39 0.90 18.19
CA LEU A 153 -6.29 1.56 19.48
C LEU A 153 -5.03 2.44 19.49
N ARG A 154 -5.23 3.75 19.41
CA ARG A 154 -4.18 4.77 19.20
C ARG A 154 -3.96 5.59 20.48
N LEU A 155 -3.64 4.94 21.59
CA LEU A 155 -3.25 5.65 22.82
C LEU A 155 -1.94 6.45 22.64
N ASP A 156 -1.15 6.10 21.62
CA ASP A 156 0.02 6.86 21.20
C ASP A 156 -0.32 8.24 20.63
N ARG A 157 -1.60 8.60 20.50
CA ARG A 157 -2.10 9.92 20.10
C ARG A 157 -2.31 10.89 21.27
N ALA A 158 -2.26 10.44 22.52
CA ALA A 158 -2.39 11.31 23.70
C ALA A 158 -1.48 12.57 23.68
N PRO A 159 -0.22 12.52 23.19
CA PRO A 159 0.64 13.72 23.14
C PRO A 159 0.10 14.88 22.29
N PHE A 160 -0.86 14.62 21.40
CA PHE A 160 -1.46 15.62 20.51
C PHE A 160 -2.75 16.22 21.08
N ALA A 161 -3.30 15.60 22.13
CA ALA A 161 -4.55 15.94 22.79
C ALA A 161 -4.46 15.45 24.25
N PRO A 162 -3.68 16.13 25.11
CA PRO A 162 -3.33 15.67 26.45
C PRO A 162 -4.53 15.55 27.41
N GLU A 163 -5.67 16.15 27.06
CA GLU A 163 -6.95 16.01 27.73
C GLU A 163 -7.60 14.62 27.53
N HIS A 164 -7.12 13.85 26.54
CA HIS A 164 -7.61 12.53 26.17
C HIS A 164 -6.51 11.46 26.32
N CYS A 165 -6.89 10.20 26.52
CA CYS A 165 -5.98 9.05 26.49
C CYS A 165 -5.49 8.68 25.08
N GLY A 166 -6.11 9.24 24.04
CA GLY A 166 -5.81 8.97 22.64
C GLY A 166 -7.06 8.74 21.83
N GLU A 167 -6.97 7.86 20.83
CA GLU A 167 -8.05 7.67 19.85
C GLU A 167 -8.39 6.19 19.66
N LEU A 168 -9.65 5.90 19.39
CA LEU A 168 -10.10 4.63 18.83
C LEU A 168 -10.57 4.86 17.41
N ARG A 169 -10.07 4.06 16.47
CA ARG A 169 -10.36 4.22 15.03
C ARG A 169 -11.00 2.95 14.48
N LEU A 170 -12.18 3.08 13.89
CA LEU A 170 -12.78 2.07 13.03
C LEU A 170 -12.48 2.42 11.57
N ILE A 171 -11.75 1.55 10.88
CA ILE A 171 -11.27 1.78 9.52
C ILE A 171 -12.15 0.98 8.58
N TYR A 172 -12.83 1.64 7.66
CA TYR A 172 -13.72 1.05 6.67
C TYR A 172 -13.16 1.21 5.26
N ARG A 173 -13.43 0.24 4.39
CA ARG A 173 -13.04 0.22 2.99
C ARG A 173 -14.26 0.03 2.10
N LEU A 174 -14.35 0.79 1.02
CA LEU A 174 -15.45 0.66 0.06
C LEU A 174 -15.33 -0.69 -0.67
N THR A 175 -16.41 -1.46 -0.64
CA THR A 175 -16.53 -2.76 -1.30
C THR A 175 -17.83 -2.86 -2.07
N TYR A 176 -17.87 -3.74 -3.06
CA TYR A 176 -19.10 -4.06 -3.76
C TYR A 176 -19.19 -5.55 -4.09
N ARG A 177 -20.42 -6.01 -4.31
CA ARG A 177 -20.73 -7.30 -4.91
C ARG A 177 -21.88 -7.11 -5.89
N THR A 178 -21.66 -7.44 -7.14
CA THR A 178 -22.65 -7.27 -8.22
C THR A 178 -22.63 -8.44 -9.18
N GLN A 179 -23.48 -8.40 -10.20
CA GLN A 179 -23.53 -9.38 -11.29
C GLN A 179 -23.08 -8.70 -12.58
N VAL A 180 -22.27 -9.37 -13.40
CA VAL A 180 -21.86 -8.90 -14.73
C VAL A 180 -22.00 -10.08 -15.69
N ASN A 181 -22.87 -9.97 -16.69
CA ASN A 181 -23.15 -11.04 -17.66
C ASN A 181 -23.46 -12.39 -17.01
N GLY A 182 -24.22 -12.39 -15.90
CA GLY A 182 -24.55 -13.61 -15.14
C GLY A 182 -23.47 -14.12 -14.19
N HIS A 183 -22.32 -13.46 -14.11
CA HIS A 183 -21.22 -13.81 -13.19
C HIS A 183 -21.18 -12.89 -11.98
N SER A 184 -21.03 -13.46 -10.78
CA SER A 184 -20.84 -12.68 -9.56
C SER A 184 -19.45 -12.06 -9.55
N VAL A 185 -19.39 -10.74 -9.42
CA VAL A 185 -18.16 -9.96 -9.33
C VAL A 185 -18.16 -9.21 -8.01
N ALA A 186 -17.10 -9.35 -7.23
CA ALA A 186 -16.89 -8.60 -6.00
C ALA A 186 -15.47 -8.04 -5.96
N SER A 187 -15.32 -6.82 -5.45
CA SER A 187 -14.00 -6.20 -5.28
C SER A 187 -14.07 -5.09 -4.25
N ARG A 188 -12.94 -4.43 -4.04
CA ARG A 188 -12.85 -3.17 -3.29
C ARG A 188 -12.49 -2.03 -4.21
N LEU A 189 -12.76 -0.83 -3.73
CA LEU A 189 -12.43 0.40 -4.41
C LEU A 189 -11.48 1.23 -3.55
N PRO A 190 -10.67 2.12 -4.13
CA PRO A 190 -9.65 2.91 -3.46
C PRO A 190 -10.22 4.07 -2.64
N LEU A 191 -11.15 3.77 -1.73
CA LEU A 191 -11.75 4.70 -0.79
C LEU A 191 -11.78 4.08 0.61
N THR A 192 -11.13 4.73 1.57
CA THR A 192 -11.21 4.40 3.01
C THR A 192 -11.86 5.50 3.82
N VAL A 193 -12.56 5.10 4.88
CA VAL A 193 -13.16 5.99 5.87
C VAL A 193 -12.70 5.56 7.27
N ASN A 194 -12.07 6.45 8.02
CA ASN A 194 -11.83 6.24 9.46
C ASN A 194 -12.92 6.96 10.26
N ALA A 195 -13.68 6.22 11.06
CA ALA A 195 -14.45 6.84 12.13
C ALA A 195 -13.56 6.93 13.37
N VAL A 196 -13.35 8.16 13.87
CA VAL A 196 -12.45 8.43 14.99
C VAL A 196 -13.24 8.87 16.21
N ARG A 197 -12.95 8.24 17.34
CA ARG A 197 -13.52 8.56 18.65
C ARG A 197 -12.41 8.92 19.62
N TRP A 198 -12.67 9.89 20.48
CA TRP A 198 -11.80 10.17 21.61
C TRP A 198 -11.90 9.05 22.65
N LEU A 199 -10.78 8.79 23.32
CA LEU A 199 -10.70 7.88 24.44
C LEU A 199 -10.40 8.67 25.70
N ASP A 200 -11.29 8.55 26.68
CA ASP A 200 -11.21 9.26 27.96
C ASP A 200 -11.08 8.28 29.13
N GLY A 201 -10.67 8.79 30.29
CA GLY A 201 -10.64 8.06 31.55
C GLY A 201 -9.27 7.46 31.88
N ASP A 202 -9.26 6.23 32.40
CA ASP A 202 -8.03 5.56 32.80
C ASP A 202 -7.31 4.93 31.60
N CYS A 203 -6.24 5.58 31.16
CA CYS A 203 -5.45 5.14 30.01
C CYS A 203 -4.78 3.77 30.23
N ALA A 204 -4.43 3.43 31.48
CA ALA A 204 -3.86 2.13 31.79
C ALA A 204 -4.92 1.03 31.68
N ALA A 205 -6.13 1.28 32.16
CA ALA A 205 -7.27 0.38 31.99
C ALA A 205 -7.62 0.18 30.51
N LEU A 206 -7.67 1.27 29.72
CA LEU A 206 -7.88 1.19 28.26
C LEU A 206 -6.79 0.38 27.56
N ALA A 207 -5.53 0.54 28.00
CA ALA A 207 -4.41 -0.21 27.46
C ALA A 207 -4.47 -1.71 27.80
N LYS A 208 -4.97 -2.07 28.99
CA LYS A 208 -5.00 -3.45 29.51
C LYS A 208 -6.24 -4.24 29.12
N ASN A 209 -7.42 -3.61 29.13
CA ASN A 209 -8.68 -4.34 29.09
C ASN A 209 -8.99 -4.88 27.69
N ARG A 210 -9.34 -6.17 27.63
CA ARG A 210 -9.67 -6.89 26.40
C ARG A 210 -10.96 -7.66 26.58
N ARG A 211 -11.70 -7.84 25.49
CA ARG A 211 -12.78 -8.83 25.37
C ARG A 211 -12.18 -10.24 25.37
N SER A 212 -13.03 -11.25 25.50
CA SER A 212 -12.63 -12.66 25.44
C SER A 212 -11.96 -13.06 24.13
N ASP A 213 -12.27 -12.36 23.02
CA ASP A 213 -11.66 -12.58 21.71
C ASP A 213 -10.39 -11.76 21.47
N GLY A 214 -9.89 -11.07 22.50
CA GLY A 214 -8.67 -10.27 22.46
C GLY A 214 -8.81 -8.90 21.81
N THR A 215 -10.02 -8.47 21.44
CA THR A 215 -10.27 -7.10 20.95
C THR A 215 -10.37 -6.11 22.12
N PRO A 216 -10.15 -4.79 21.91
CA PRO A 216 -10.26 -3.81 22.99
C PRO A 216 -11.66 -3.78 23.62
N GLN A 217 -11.75 -3.89 24.96
CA GLN A 217 -13.04 -3.91 25.67
C GLN A 217 -13.84 -2.61 25.48
N VAL A 218 -13.16 -1.49 25.22
CA VAL A 218 -13.78 -0.19 24.97
C VAL A 218 -14.77 -0.20 23.78
N LEU A 219 -14.68 -1.18 22.88
CA LEU A 219 -15.65 -1.37 21.80
C LEU A 219 -17.08 -1.63 22.32
N ASP A 220 -17.25 -2.18 23.53
CA ASP A 220 -18.56 -2.41 24.15
C ASP A 220 -19.35 -1.12 24.35
N ASN A 221 -18.64 0.00 24.45
CA ASN A 221 -19.20 1.32 24.64
C ASN A 221 -18.86 2.28 23.50
N TRP A 222 -18.48 1.78 22.31
CA TRP A 222 -18.10 2.60 21.15
C TRP A 222 -19.07 3.77 20.88
N ALA A 223 -20.38 3.48 20.90
CA ALA A 223 -21.42 4.46 20.61
C ALA A 223 -21.50 5.62 21.63
N LYS A 224 -20.97 5.43 22.84
CA LYS A 224 -20.93 6.44 23.91
C LYS A 224 -19.67 7.28 23.88
N LEU A 225 -18.65 6.88 23.12
CA LEU A 225 -17.41 7.65 23.02
C LEU A 225 -17.66 8.97 22.27
N PRO A 226 -17.00 10.07 22.64
CA PRO A 226 -17.12 11.33 21.91
C PRO A 226 -16.65 11.18 20.46
N VAL A 227 -17.46 11.65 19.51
CA VAL A 227 -17.10 11.75 18.09
C VAL A 227 -15.99 12.77 17.96
N LYS A 228 -14.82 12.34 17.45
CA LYS A 228 -13.78 13.27 17.01
C LYS A 228 -14.06 13.73 15.59
N ALA A 229 -13.93 12.81 14.64
CA ALA A 229 -14.01 13.11 13.22
C ALA A 229 -14.25 11.85 12.38
N ILE A 230 -14.51 12.07 11.10
CA ILE A 230 -14.47 11.07 10.04
C ILE A 230 -13.35 11.46 9.06
N GLU A 231 -12.33 10.63 8.92
CA GLU A 231 -11.21 10.88 7.99
C GLU A 231 -11.46 10.12 6.68
N LEU A 232 -11.29 10.80 5.54
CA LEU A 232 -11.47 10.24 4.20
C LEU A 232 -10.15 10.18 3.46
N ASN A 233 -9.97 9.12 2.68
CA ASN A 233 -8.93 9.01 1.68
C ASN A 233 -9.51 8.28 0.46
N VAL A 234 -9.54 8.96 -0.69
CA VAL A 234 -10.08 8.44 -1.94
C VAL A 234 -9.11 8.70 -3.09
N GLN A 235 -8.77 7.66 -3.85
CA GLN A 235 -8.13 7.86 -5.15
C GLN A 235 -9.15 8.49 -6.10
N THR A 236 -8.93 9.73 -6.52
CA THR A 236 -9.87 10.46 -7.40
C THR A 236 -9.50 10.31 -8.87
N LEU A 237 -8.21 10.21 -9.18
CA LEU A 237 -7.67 10.19 -10.52
C LEU A 237 -6.56 9.14 -10.67
N ARG A 238 -6.51 8.51 -11.84
CA ARG A 238 -5.41 7.64 -12.25
C ARG A 238 -5.05 7.83 -13.72
N TRP A 239 -3.77 8.02 -14.01
CA TRP A 239 -3.21 7.91 -15.36
C TRP A 239 -2.39 6.61 -15.44
N PRO A 240 -2.69 5.71 -16.39
CA PRO A 240 -1.94 4.47 -16.55
C PRO A 240 -0.51 4.76 -17.06
N SER A 241 0.40 3.80 -16.91
CA SER A 241 1.78 3.92 -17.39
C SER A 241 1.90 4.09 -18.91
N THR A 242 0.91 3.64 -19.68
CA THR A 242 0.82 3.92 -21.12
C THR A 242 0.64 5.41 -21.44
N VAL A 243 0.28 6.22 -20.43
CA VAL A 243 0.15 7.68 -20.51
C VAL A 243 1.25 8.39 -19.71
N ARG A 244 1.65 7.84 -18.55
CA ARG A 244 2.74 8.35 -17.69
C ARG A 244 3.86 7.33 -17.51
N ALA A 245 4.57 7.08 -18.59
CA ALA A 245 5.56 6.02 -18.69
C ALA A 245 6.83 6.27 -17.84
N ASP A 246 7.18 7.54 -17.63
CA ASP A 246 8.37 7.96 -16.87
C ASP A 246 8.25 7.66 -15.36
N LEU A 247 7.03 7.73 -14.82
CA LEU A 247 6.76 7.49 -13.41
C LEU A 247 6.22 6.09 -13.11
N GLY A 248 5.80 5.32 -14.11
CA GLY A 248 5.07 4.06 -13.86
C GLY A 248 3.56 4.24 -13.72
N GLY A 249 3.05 5.43 -14.04
CA GLY A 249 1.68 5.84 -13.82
C GLY A 249 1.60 7.14 -13.01
N HIS A 250 0.38 7.58 -12.73
CA HIS A 250 0.10 8.70 -11.84
C HIS A 250 -1.24 8.43 -11.14
N ALA A 251 -1.32 8.72 -9.86
CA ALA A 251 -2.52 8.58 -9.07
C ALA A 251 -2.64 9.76 -8.09
N GLU A 252 -3.85 10.23 -7.90
CA GLU A 252 -4.16 11.31 -6.97
C GLU A 252 -5.16 10.84 -5.92
N TYR A 253 -4.91 11.23 -4.67
CA TYR A 253 -5.66 10.85 -3.50
C TYR A 253 -6.15 12.09 -2.78
N ALA A 254 -7.45 12.34 -2.82
CA ALA A 254 -8.07 13.40 -2.05
C ALA A 254 -8.28 12.92 -0.61
N MET A 255 -7.94 13.79 0.35
CA MET A 255 -8.06 13.51 1.76
C MET A 255 -8.78 14.63 2.49
N HIS A 256 -9.63 14.24 3.44
CA HIS A 256 -10.39 15.17 4.27
C HIS A 256 -10.49 14.66 5.70
N VAL A 257 -10.58 15.60 6.64
CA VAL A 257 -11.11 15.36 7.97
C VAL A 257 -12.47 16.04 8.02
N LEU A 258 -13.51 15.29 8.39
CA LEU A 258 -14.87 15.78 8.50
C LEU A 258 -15.33 15.74 9.95
N GLU A 259 -15.88 16.83 10.46
CA GLU A 259 -16.44 16.92 11.80
C GLU A 259 -17.97 17.05 11.75
N PRO A 260 -18.70 16.47 12.73
CA PRO A 260 -20.14 16.68 12.84
C PRO A 260 -20.48 18.15 13.12
N GLN A 261 -21.44 18.69 12.37
CA GLN A 261 -22.06 19.97 12.65
C GLN A 261 -23.58 19.83 12.56
N GLY A 262 -24.21 19.59 13.72
CA GLY A 262 -25.62 19.21 13.75
C GLY A 262 -25.84 17.86 13.04
N THR A 263 -26.68 17.84 12.02
CA THR A 263 -27.02 16.62 11.26
C THR A 263 -26.17 16.41 10.01
N VAL A 264 -25.19 17.29 9.74
CA VAL A 264 -24.30 17.22 8.57
C VAL A 264 -22.85 17.03 9.00
N LEU A 265 -22.00 16.68 8.04
CA LEU A 265 -20.55 16.67 8.20
C LEU A 265 -19.95 17.84 7.44
N ARG A 266 -18.89 18.46 7.99
CA ARG A 266 -18.15 19.52 7.30
C ARG A 266 -16.66 19.27 7.29
N PRO A 267 -15.94 19.63 6.20
CA PRO A 267 -14.50 19.69 6.20
C PRO A 267 -13.97 20.52 7.37
N ALA A 268 -13.02 19.95 8.10
CA ALA A 268 -12.35 20.54 9.24
C ALA A 268 -10.84 20.64 8.98
N ALA A 269 -10.14 21.43 9.79
CA ALA A 269 -8.71 21.62 9.68
C ALA A 269 -7.98 20.28 9.88
N MET A 270 -7.06 19.96 8.96
CA MET A 270 -6.32 18.71 8.95
C MET A 270 -4.98 18.89 9.66
N GLU A 271 -4.74 18.09 10.70
CA GLU A 271 -3.52 18.16 11.54
C GLU A 271 -2.24 18.28 10.69
N ASN A 272 -1.52 19.39 10.86
CA ASN A 272 -0.27 19.72 10.17
C ASN A 272 -0.30 19.77 8.63
N GLN A 273 -1.45 19.60 8.00
CA GLN A 273 -1.56 19.80 6.56
C GLN A 273 -1.59 21.30 6.28
N LEU A 274 -0.49 21.89 5.84
CA LEU A 274 -0.46 23.33 5.54
C LEU A 274 -1.35 23.69 4.34
N ASP A 275 -2.06 24.80 4.44
CA ASP A 275 -2.73 25.45 3.31
C ASP A 275 -1.71 26.24 2.50
N VAL A 276 -0.97 25.52 1.65
CA VAL A 276 0.11 26.08 0.82
C VAL A 276 -0.38 27.27 -0.01
N ALA A 277 -1.55 27.14 -0.63
CA ALA A 277 -2.09 28.17 -1.51
C ALA A 277 -2.44 29.45 -0.75
N ALA A 278 -3.02 29.34 0.46
CA ALA A 278 -3.34 30.50 1.28
C ALA A 278 -2.09 31.13 1.90
N ILE A 279 -1.13 30.32 2.37
CA ILE A 279 0.10 30.82 3.00
C ILE A 279 1.00 31.51 1.98
N ALA A 280 1.16 30.94 0.78
CA ALA A 280 1.99 31.53 -0.28
C ALA A 280 1.52 32.92 -0.73
N LYS A 281 0.23 33.25 -0.53
CA LYS A 281 -0.37 34.54 -0.88
C LYS A 281 -0.45 35.53 0.29
N ASP A 282 -0.08 35.11 1.50
CA ASP A 282 -0.25 35.87 2.72
C ASP A 282 1.06 35.89 3.51
N SER A 283 1.78 37.01 3.43
CA SER A 283 3.07 37.19 4.11
C SER A 283 2.96 37.13 5.62
N ILE A 284 1.79 37.44 6.21
CA ILE A 284 1.55 37.35 7.65
C ILE A 284 1.48 35.88 8.07
N LYS A 285 0.77 35.04 7.30
CA LYS A 285 0.73 33.58 7.52
C LYS A 285 2.11 32.95 7.37
N LEU A 286 2.87 33.34 6.35
CA LEU A 286 4.24 32.85 6.15
C LEU A 286 5.18 33.27 7.29
N ALA A 287 5.08 34.53 7.74
CA ALA A 287 5.85 35.02 8.89
C ALA A 287 5.51 34.24 10.17
N LYS A 288 4.23 33.90 10.38
CA LYS A 288 3.78 33.09 11.51
C LYS A 288 4.33 31.66 11.46
N LEU A 289 4.38 31.03 10.28
CA LEU A 289 5.02 29.72 10.11
C LEU A 289 6.51 29.78 10.49
N ARG A 290 7.23 30.79 10.01
CA ARG A 290 8.65 31.02 10.34
C ARG A 290 8.87 31.34 11.82
N GLN A 291 7.96 32.09 12.45
CA GLN A 291 8.02 32.37 13.88
C GLN A 291 7.85 31.10 14.70
N TRP A 292 6.93 30.22 14.31
CA TRP A 292 6.73 28.93 14.97
C TRP A 292 8.00 28.06 14.93
N LEU A 293 8.72 28.03 13.81
CA LEU A 293 10.00 27.31 13.71
C LEU A 293 11.03 27.83 14.72
N ARG A 294 11.00 29.13 15.06
CA ARG A 294 11.99 29.75 15.97
C ARG A 294 11.66 29.57 17.46
N LEU A 295 10.54 28.94 17.81
CA LEU A 295 10.21 28.68 19.20
C LEU A 295 11.19 27.65 19.81
N PRO A 296 11.61 27.81 21.09
CA PRO A 296 12.69 27.00 21.68
C PRO A 296 12.47 25.48 21.66
N HIS A 297 11.21 25.03 21.63
CA HIS A 297 10.85 23.60 21.71
C HIS A 297 10.48 22.99 20.35
N THR A 298 10.38 23.79 19.29
CA THR A 298 9.90 23.29 18.00
C THR A 298 10.85 22.24 17.43
N ALA A 299 12.16 22.47 17.51
CA ALA A 299 13.16 21.52 17.02
C ALA A 299 13.08 20.15 17.69
N THR A 300 13.04 20.10 19.02
CA THR A 300 12.92 18.82 19.75
C THR A 300 11.59 18.12 19.46
N GLN A 301 10.50 18.86 19.27
CA GLN A 301 9.22 18.28 18.87
C GLN A 301 9.23 17.75 17.43
N ILE A 302 9.93 18.41 16.50
CA ILE A 302 10.09 17.94 15.12
C ILE A 302 10.86 16.61 15.12
N ASP A 303 11.96 16.56 15.86
CA ASP A 303 12.78 15.35 16.03
C ASP A 303 11.94 14.23 16.65
N ALA A 304 11.22 14.52 17.74
CA ALA A 304 10.37 13.56 18.44
C ALA A 304 9.15 13.10 17.64
N GLY A 305 8.80 13.74 16.53
CA GLY A 305 7.60 13.36 15.77
C GLY A 305 6.29 13.88 16.38
N LEU A 306 6.36 15.00 17.13
CA LEU A 306 5.28 15.56 17.95
C LEU A 306 4.94 17.03 17.63
N ALA A 307 5.68 17.66 16.71
CA ALA A 307 5.49 19.07 16.39
C ALA A 307 4.14 19.32 15.73
N LEU A 308 3.43 20.36 16.19
CA LEU A 308 2.20 20.85 15.57
C LEU A 308 2.40 22.30 15.13
N ALA A 309 2.28 22.55 13.81
CA ALA A 309 2.22 23.90 13.28
C ALA A 309 0.94 24.60 13.75
N PRO A 310 0.90 25.94 13.81
CA PRO A 310 -0.30 26.66 14.24
C PRO A 310 -1.53 26.29 13.41
N GLN A 311 -2.61 25.89 14.08
CA GLN A 311 -3.83 25.37 13.42
C GLN A 311 -4.44 26.32 12.38
N GLN A 312 -4.27 27.64 12.54
CA GLN A 312 -4.80 28.63 11.58
C GLN A 312 -4.09 28.60 10.21
N LEU A 313 -3.02 27.81 10.09
CA LEU A 313 -2.29 27.58 8.85
C LEU A 313 -2.70 26.28 8.15
N TRP A 314 -3.59 25.49 8.75
CA TRP A 314 -3.96 24.18 8.24
C TRP A 314 -5.05 24.26 7.16
N ALA A 315 -4.96 23.37 6.19
CA ALA A 315 -5.95 23.18 5.14
C ALA A 315 -7.09 22.27 5.61
N THR A 316 -8.21 22.32 4.91
CA THR A 316 -9.37 21.43 5.13
C THR A 316 -9.48 20.31 4.08
N ALA A 317 -8.54 20.28 3.15
CA ALA A 317 -8.46 19.33 2.05
C ALA A 317 -6.99 19.13 1.69
N ALA A 318 -6.65 17.95 1.20
CA ALA A 318 -5.31 17.67 0.71
C ALA A 318 -5.36 16.75 -0.51
N LEU A 319 -4.40 16.92 -1.41
CA LEU A 319 -4.21 16.06 -2.58
C LEU A 319 -2.83 15.41 -2.51
N SER A 320 -2.79 14.10 -2.32
CA SER A 320 -1.57 13.32 -2.30
C SER A 320 -1.36 12.61 -3.64
N MET A 321 -0.10 12.37 -4.02
CA MET A 321 0.24 11.77 -5.32
C MET A 321 1.14 10.54 -5.21
N ALA A 322 0.93 9.59 -6.11
CA ALA A 322 1.75 8.38 -6.26
C ALA A 322 1.94 8.06 -7.76
N PRO A 323 2.93 7.22 -8.14
CA PRO A 323 4.00 6.66 -7.32
C PRO A 323 5.10 7.69 -7.00
N ARG A 324 6.17 7.24 -6.33
CA ARG A 324 7.36 7.97 -5.91
C ARG A 324 7.13 8.98 -4.78
N SER A 325 6.29 8.58 -3.83
CA SER A 325 6.11 9.14 -2.48
C SER A 325 6.56 10.60 -2.24
N LEU A 326 7.47 10.85 -1.30
CA LEU A 326 7.95 12.18 -0.92
C LEU A 326 8.75 12.88 -2.02
N MET A 327 9.02 12.24 -3.15
CA MET A 327 9.63 12.92 -4.29
C MET A 327 8.63 13.76 -5.08
N ARG A 328 7.32 13.56 -4.84
CA ARG A 328 6.26 14.40 -5.40
C ARG A 328 6.08 15.65 -4.56
N LEU A 329 6.11 16.83 -5.19
CA LEU A 329 6.00 18.10 -4.49
C LEU A 329 4.65 18.24 -3.77
N ALA A 330 3.58 17.64 -4.33
CA ALA A 330 2.26 17.58 -3.69
C ALA A 330 2.28 16.94 -2.29
N ASN A 331 3.21 16.02 -2.04
CA ASN A 331 3.39 15.36 -0.74
C ASN A 331 4.32 16.13 0.21
N ARG A 332 4.78 17.32 -0.20
CA ARG A 332 5.76 18.13 0.51
C ARG A 332 5.28 19.55 0.81
N PRO A 333 4.23 19.73 1.62
CA PRO A 333 3.63 21.05 1.83
C PRO A 333 4.54 22.04 2.56
N PHE A 334 5.49 21.59 3.41
CA PHE A 334 6.43 22.48 4.07
C PHE A 334 7.54 22.92 3.11
N ALA A 335 8.09 22.00 2.32
CA ALA A 335 9.13 22.34 1.33
C ALA A 335 8.64 23.24 0.18
N GLN A 336 7.31 23.40 0.01
CA GLN A 336 6.74 24.38 -0.92
C GLN A 336 6.77 25.83 -0.39
N LEU A 337 6.92 26.02 0.92
CA LEU A 337 6.81 27.32 1.59
C LEU A 337 8.11 27.75 2.28
N LEU A 338 8.97 26.79 2.61
CA LEU A 338 10.18 26.98 3.39
C LEU A 338 11.38 26.48 2.59
N ASP A 339 12.51 27.13 2.80
CA ASP A 339 13.81 26.72 2.25
C ASP A 339 14.77 26.20 3.34
N ASP A 340 15.97 25.82 2.93
CA ASP A 340 16.99 25.34 3.86
C ASP A 340 17.38 26.43 4.88
N ALA A 341 17.39 27.71 4.50
CA ALA A 341 17.73 28.80 5.41
C ALA A 341 16.70 28.93 6.54
N ASP A 342 15.41 28.77 6.23
CA ASP A 342 14.34 28.78 7.22
C ASP A 342 14.55 27.69 8.30
N VAL A 343 14.89 26.46 7.90
CA VAL A 343 15.08 25.34 8.83
C VAL A 343 16.47 25.27 9.46
N LEU A 344 17.47 25.96 8.91
CA LEU A 344 18.79 26.10 9.55
C LEU A 344 18.69 26.81 10.91
N THR A 345 17.72 27.71 11.06
CA THR A 345 17.49 28.49 12.29
C THR A 345 16.88 27.71 13.47
N LEU A 346 16.47 26.45 13.26
CA LEU A 346 15.87 25.58 14.29
C LEU A 346 16.81 25.24 15.47
N GLY A 347 18.09 25.65 15.43
CA GLY A 347 19.10 25.27 16.42
C GLY A 347 19.65 23.86 16.19
N ALA A 348 20.24 23.26 17.23
CA ALA A 348 20.65 21.85 17.25
C ALA A 348 19.60 21.04 18.03
N GLY A 349 19.17 19.91 17.45
CA GLY A 349 18.31 18.92 18.07
C GLY A 349 19.09 17.62 18.05
N ASP A 350 19.00 16.87 19.15
CA ASP A 350 20.00 15.85 19.47
C ASP A 350 19.91 14.58 18.60
N LYS A 351 18.88 14.42 17.75
CA LYS A 351 18.62 13.13 17.08
C LYS A 351 18.29 13.20 15.59
N VAL A 352 17.62 14.26 15.10
CA VAL A 352 17.14 14.34 13.70
C VAL A 352 17.46 15.69 13.04
N LEU A 353 18.21 16.58 13.70
CA LEU A 353 18.79 17.74 13.02
C LEU A 353 20.07 17.39 12.24
N GLY A 354 19.90 16.43 11.32
CA GLY A 354 20.74 16.04 10.18
C GLY A 354 19.88 15.19 9.22
N ALA A 355 20.02 15.41 7.92
CA ALA A 355 19.19 14.94 6.79
C ALA A 355 17.78 15.53 6.63
N THR A 356 17.79 16.72 6.00
CA THR A 356 16.62 17.44 5.47
C THR A 356 15.49 17.63 6.49
N ARG A 357 15.69 18.57 7.41
CA ARG A 357 14.67 19.06 8.37
C ARG A 357 13.32 19.35 7.69
N LEU A 358 13.34 19.82 6.44
CA LEU A 358 12.14 19.99 5.60
C LEU A 358 11.42 18.68 5.30
N ARG A 359 12.15 17.61 4.96
CA ARG A 359 11.57 16.28 4.73
C ARG A 359 10.89 15.76 5.99
N ARG A 360 11.54 15.93 7.14
CA ARG A 360 10.94 15.58 8.43
C ARG A 360 9.65 16.36 8.66
N LEU A 361 9.64 17.67 8.44
CA LEU A 361 8.43 18.51 8.49
C LEU A 361 7.34 18.03 7.53
N ASP A 362 7.69 17.72 6.28
CA ASP A 362 6.75 17.20 5.28
C ASP A 362 6.07 15.89 5.78
N GLN A 363 6.81 14.99 6.42
CA GLN A 363 6.28 13.75 7.00
C GLN A 363 5.29 13.98 8.14
N HIS A 364 5.28 15.15 8.79
CA HIS A 364 4.27 15.51 9.79
C HIS A 364 2.93 15.90 9.18
N SER A 365 2.88 16.20 7.87
CA SER A 365 1.63 16.50 7.16
C SER A 365 0.86 15.23 6.78
N CYS A 366 -0.45 15.38 6.52
CA CYS A 366 -1.27 14.27 6.03
C CYS A 366 -0.71 13.71 4.72
N THR A 367 -0.37 14.57 3.74
CA THR A 367 0.13 14.13 2.42
C THR A 367 1.51 13.50 2.47
N GLY A 368 2.39 13.98 3.34
CA GLY A 368 3.72 13.39 3.48
C GLY A 368 3.68 12.04 4.17
N CYS A 369 2.94 11.91 5.28
CA CYS A 369 2.78 10.61 5.96
C CYS A 369 2.09 9.59 5.04
N HIS A 370 0.98 9.98 4.40
CA HIS A 370 0.12 9.11 3.58
C HIS A 370 0.86 8.27 2.52
N GLN A 371 1.93 8.81 1.91
CA GLN A 371 2.68 8.08 0.87
C GLN A 371 3.99 7.48 1.36
N SER A 372 4.50 7.87 2.53
CA SER A 372 5.83 7.46 2.99
C SER A 372 5.85 5.97 3.30
N ARG A 373 6.53 5.17 2.46
CA ARG A 373 6.53 3.69 2.53
C ARG A 373 5.14 3.07 2.63
N ALA A 374 4.17 3.64 1.91
CA ALA A 374 2.79 3.19 1.83
C ALA A 374 2.52 2.31 0.60
N ILE A 375 1.36 1.63 0.57
CA ILE A 375 0.87 0.89 -0.61
C ILE A 375 -0.12 1.79 -1.35
N ALA A 376 0.38 2.59 -2.29
CA ALA A 376 -0.43 3.54 -3.06
C ALA A 376 -1.34 4.39 -2.15
N GLY A 377 -0.74 5.05 -1.15
CA GLY A 377 -1.47 5.85 -0.15
C GLY A 377 -2.07 5.07 1.03
N PHE A 378 -2.11 3.73 0.97
CA PHE A 378 -2.72 2.92 2.02
C PHE A 378 -1.67 2.29 2.93
N HIS A 379 -1.73 2.60 4.23
CA HIS A 379 -0.95 1.86 5.23
C HIS A 379 -1.60 0.55 5.64
N LEU A 380 -2.93 0.49 5.52
CA LEU A 380 -3.76 -0.67 5.85
C LEU A 380 -4.92 -0.78 4.85
N PRO A 381 -4.69 -1.34 3.66
CA PRO A 381 -5.74 -1.53 2.64
C PRO A 381 -6.86 -2.53 3.04
N GLY A 382 -6.62 -3.38 4.05
CA GLY A 382 -7.54 -4.43 4.48
C GLY A 382 -7.33 -5.76 3.74
N SER A 383 -7.46 -6.88 4.46
CA SER A 383 -7.27 -8.22 3.91
C SER A 383 -8.44 -8.61 3.01
N GLY A 384 -8.18 -9.04 1.77
CA GLY A 384 -9.17 -9.62 0.84
C GLY A 384 -10.09 -10.65 1.50
N ALA A 385 -11.40 -10.41 1.52
CA ALA A 385 -12.36 -11.49 1.77
C ALA A 385 -12.46 -12.37 0.52
N THR A 386 -12.38 -13.68 0.70
CA THR A 386 -12.52 -14.65 -0.38
C THR A 386 -14.00 -14.74 -0.77
N ALA A 387 -14.42 -14.02 -1.82
CA ALA A 387 -15.52 -14.56 -2.62
C ALA A 387 -15.00 -15.89 -3.19
N ALA A 388 -15.70 -17.00 -2.91
CA ALA A 388 -15.32 -18.33 -3.36
C ALA A 388 -15.06 -18.33 -4.88
N GLY A 389 -13.79 -18.40 -5.29
CA GLY A 389 -13.41 -18.45 -6.70
C GLY A 389 -12.02 -17.91 -7.02
N TRP A 390 -11.66 -16.69 -6.59
CA TRP A 390 -10.42 -16.05 -7.03
C TRP A 390 -9.40 -15.89 -5.90
N GLN A 391 -8.31 -16.67 -5.98
CA GLN A 391 -7.26 -16.74 -4.97
C GLN A 391 -5.99 -15.95 -5.35
N SER A 392 -5.75 -15.71 -6.65
CA SER A 392 -4.64 -14.91 -7.17
C SER A 392 -5.03 -13.43 -7.28
N GLY A 393 -4.07 -12.50 -7.30
CA GLY A 393 -4.29 -11.07 -7.54
C GLY A 393 -4.94 -10.26 -6.40
N ARG A 394 -5.20 -10.88 -5.25
CA ARG A 394 -5.57 -10.20 -3.99
C ARG A 394 -4.34 -9.77 -3.19
N LEU A 395 -4.51 -8.86 -2.23
CA LEU A 395 -3.49 -8.61 -1.21
C LEU A 395 -3.26 -9.86 -0.34
N ALA A 396 -2.01 -10.30 -0.29
CA ALA A 396 -1.53 -11.34 0.62
C ALA A 396 -1.13 -10.75 1.98
N VAL A 397 -0.53 -9.57 1.98
CA VAL A 397 -0.25 -8.76 3.17
C VAL A 397 -0.95 -7.43 3.01
N ALA A 398 -1.91 -7.17 3.89
CA ALA A 398 -2.73 -5.96 3.87
C ALA A 398 -2.17 -4.85 4.75
N ALA A 399 -0.85 -4.70 4.78
CA ALA A 399 -0.14 -3.72 5.59
C ALA A 399 1.09 -3.21 4.82
N SER A 400 1.29 -1.90 4.87
CA SER A 400 2.48 -1.25 4.32
C SER A 400 3.74 -1.55 5.13
N ALA A 401 4.90 -1.39 4.50
CA ALA A 401 6.20 -1.52 5.17
C ALA A 401 6.33 -0.54 6.36
N HIS A 402 5.81 0.68 6.23
CA HIS A 402 5.76 1.63 7.36
C HIS A 402 4.94 1.09 8.54
N LEU A 403 3.71 0.61 8.29
CA LEU A 403 2.85 0.11 9.35
C LEU A 403 3.49 -1.06 10.09
N LEU A 404 4.05 -2.01 9.34
CA LEU A 404 4.75 -3.18 9.91
C LEU A 404 5.95 -2.76 10.78
N THR A 405 6.66 -1.71 10.38
CA THR A 405 7.78 -1.14 11.13
C THR A 405 7.34 -0.37 12.38
N ASP A 406 6.20 0.33 12.33
CA ASP A 406 5.70 1.16 13.44
C ASP A 406 4.91 0.36 14.50
N LEU A 407 4.36 -0.80 14.15
CA LEU A 407 3.54 -1.60 15.06
C LEU A 407 4.25 -2.01 16.36
N PRO A 408 5.50 -2.48 16.36
CA PRO A 408 6.24 -2.78 17.59
C PRO A 408 6.33 -1.58 18.55
N ARG A 409 6.53 -0.37 18.01
CA ARG A 409 6.54 0.87 18.83
C ARG A 409 5.18 1.11 19.47
N ARG A 410 4.08 0.93 18.73
CA ARG A 410 2.72 1.07 19.27
C ARG A 410 2.42 0.03 20.34
N GLN A 411 2.84 -1.22 20.15
CA GLN A 411 2.70 -2.27 21.16
C GLN A 411 3.48 -1.93 22.43
N ALA A 412 4.72 -1.48 22.31
CA ALA A 412 5.53 -1.04 23.45
C ALA A 412 4.88 0.14 24.20
N TYR A 413 4.26 1.07 23.47
CA TYR A 413 3.50 2.18 24.06
C TYR A 413 2.32 1.68 24.91
N LEU A 414 1.51 0.77 24.35
CA LEU A 414 0.38 0.18 25.08
C LEU A 414 0.83 -0.63 26.30
N HIS A 415 1.89 -1.44 26.14
CA HIS A 415 2.43 -2.23 27.24
C HIS A 415 2.95 -1.33 28.40
N ALA A 416 3.63 -0.23 28.06
CA ALA A 416 4.08 0.73 29.08
C ALA A 416 2.89 1.30 29.86
N LEU A 417 1.84 1.76 29.17
CA LEU A 417 0.63 2.23 29.84
C LEU A 417 -0.04 1.14 30.70
N ALA A 418 -0.18 -0.07 30.17
CA ALA A 418 -0.83 -1.18 30.87
C ALA A 418 -0.10 -1.62 32.15
N THR A 419 1.21 -1.39 32.21
CA THR A 419 2.06 -1.71 33.37
C THR A 419 2.35 -0.51 34.27
N GLY A 420 1.76 0.66 33.98
CA GLY A 420 1.99 1.90 34.73
C GLY A 420 3.36 2.55 34.48
N ALA A 421 4.11 2.07 33.49
CA ALA A 421 5.37 2.67 33.06
C ALA A 421 5.12 3.90 32.16
N LYS A 422 6.07 4.83 32.14
CA LYS A 422 6.00 6.00 31.25
C LYS A 422 6.21 5.57 29.79
N PRO A 423 5.24 5.78 28.89
CA PRO A 423 5.39 5.38 27.49
C PRO A 423 6.36 6.30 26.75
N ARG A 424 6.98 5.76 25.68
CA ARG A 424 7.86 6.51 24.79
C ARG A 424 7.02 7.24 23.73
N HIS A 425 7.02 8.57 23.75
CA HIS A 425 6.20 9.37 22.82
C HIS A 425 6.87 9.57 21.45
N GLU A 426 8.19 9.39 21.38
CA GLU A 426 8.96 9.62 20.16
C GLU A 426 8.49 8.71 19.02
N ARG A 427 8.28 9.32 17.84
CA ARG A 427 7.91 8.64 16.60
C ARG A 427 9.04 8.80 15.60
N PRO A 428 9.75 7.74 15.19
CA PRO A 428 10.80 7.86 14.19
C PRO A 428 10.22 8.32 12.84
N PRO A 429 11.02 8.96 11.97
CA PRO A 429 10.69 9.12 10.55
C PRO A 429 10.19 7.80 9.92
N PRO A 430 9.13 7.82 9.09
CA PRO A 430 8.61 6.61 8.43
C PRO A 430 9.66 5.84 7.64
N GLU A 431 10.67 6.54 7.15
CA GLU A 431 11.74 6.03 6.30
C GLU A 431 12.88 5.38 7.09
N VAL A 432 12.93 5.57 8.40
CA VAL A 432 13.93 4.94 9.24
C VAL A 432 13.72 3.42 9.17
N PRO A 433 14.75 2.65 8.82
CA PRO A 433 14.67 1.19 8.79
C PRO A 433 14.55 0.65 10.22
N ARG A 434 14.11 -0.60 10.36
CA ARG A 434 13.92 -1.22 11.69
C ARG A 434 15.21 -1.22 12.52
N GLN A 435 16.34 -1.40 11.86
CA GLN A 435 17.67 -1.36 12.46
C GLN A 435 18.54 -0.35 11.69
N PRO A 436 18.58 0.93 12.10
CA PRO A 436 19.30 1.99 11.39
C PRO A 436 20.76 1.66 11.08
N SER A 437 21.49 1.05 12.00
CA SER A 437 22.90 0.71 11.79
C SER A 437 23.13 -0.54 10.92
N GLN A 438 22.08 -1.30 10.60
CA GLN A 438 22.14 -2.58 9.88
C GLN A 438 20.87 -2.81 9.03
N ALA A 439 20.51 -1.82 8.21
CA ALA A 439 19.33 -1.86 7.36
C ALA A 439 19.40 -3.04 6.36
N GLY A 440 18.33 -3.81 6.31
CA GLY A 440 18.22 -5.02 5.50
C GLY A 440 18.00 -4.75 4.02
N HIS A 441 17.97 -5.82 3.22
CA HIS A 441 17.72 -5.75 1.77
C HIS A 441 16.37 -5.09 1.48
N GLY A 442 16.37 -4.01 0.71
CA GLY A 442 15.19 -3.25 0.32
C GLY A 442 14.74 -2.19 1.34
N GLU A 443 15.40 -2.12 2.51
CA GLU A 443 15.18 -1.04 3.47
C GLU A 443 15.94 0.24 3.06
N HIS A 444 15.52 1.37 3.60
CA HIS A 444 16.15 2.66 3.34
C HIS A 444 17.48 2.82 4.09
N CYS A 445 18.38 3.59 3.49
CA CYS A 445 19.68 3.96 4.03
C CYS A 445 20.03 5.40 3.67
N GLY A 446 21.05 5.96 4.31
CA GLY A 446 21.48 7.33 4.03
C GLY A 446 22.46 7.43 2.89
N LEU A 447 22.20 8.32 1.94
CA LEU A 447 23.15 8.64 0.86
C LEU A 447 24.14 9.73 1.27
N HIS A 448 23.68 10.73 2.02
CA HIS A 448 24.49 11.89 2.38
C HIS A 448 24.32 12.27 3.84
N LEU A 449 23.14 12.78 4.16
CA LEU A 449 22.90 13.47 5.42
C LEU A 449 22.42 12.50 6.53
N GLU A 450 21.95 11.30 6.18
CA GLU A 450 21.48 10.23 7.08
C GLU A 450 22.62 9.22 7.38
N LYS A 451 23.81 9.68 7.77
CA LYS A 451 25.04 8.84 7.83
C LYS A 451 24.95 7.64 8.79
N ASP A 452 24.02 7.69 9.74
CA ASP A 452 23.79 6.63 10.72
C ASP A 452 22.91 5.50 10.17
N TRP A 453 22.24 5.72 9.03
CA TRP A 453 21.43 4.70 8.37
C TRP A 453 22.30 3.90 7.41
N LYS A 454 22.85 2.80 7.91
CA LYS A 454 23.83 1.96 7.23
C LYS A 454 23.20 0.64 6.83
N CYS A 455 23.54 0.19 5.62
CA CYS A 455 23.14 -1.13 5.16
C CYS A 455 23.88 -2.24 5.93
N ALA A 456 23.20 -3.36 6.12
CA ALA A 456 23.80 -4.59 6.63
C ALA A 456 24.95 -5.07 5.73
N ALA A 457 25.81 -5.94 6.27
CA ALA A 457 26.96 -6.47 5.56
C ALA A 457 26.56 -7.13 4.23
N GLY A 458 27.33 -6.86 3.16
CA GLY A 458 27.07 -7.36 1.82
C GLY A 458 26.06 -6.54 0.99
N LEU A 459 25.47 -5.49 1.57
CA LEU A 459 24.59 -4.55 0.88
C LEU A 459 25.26 -3.18 0.72
N GLN A 460 24.84 -2.44 -0.29
CA GLN A 460 25.28 -1.09 -0.61
C GLN A 460 24.10 -0.15 -0.62
N CYS A 461 24.30 1.07 -0.11
CA CYS A 461 23.28 2.10 -0.18
C CYS A 461 23.23 2.67 -1.60
N ALA A 462 22.20 2.30 -2.36
CA ALA A 462 22.06 2.70 -3.75
C ALA A 462 21.08 3.86 -3.90
N GLN A 463 21.49 4.89 -4.65
CA GLN A 463 20.61 5.97 -5.08
C GLN A 463 19.71 5.49 -6.23
N ILE A 464 18.39 5.53 -6.02
CA ILE A 464 17.41 5.09 -7.02
C ILE A 464 16.71 6.31 -7.62
N ASP A 465 15.92 7.04 -6.83
CA ASP A 465 15.11 8.16 -7.31
C ASP A 465 15.08 9.37 -6.37
N ASP A 466 15.83 9.28 -5.28
CA ASP A 466 15.88 10.24 -4.19
C ASP A 466 17.33 10.76 -3.99
N ARG A 467 17.47 11.98 -3.48
CA ARG A 467 18.77 12.63 -3.25
C ARG A 467 19.37 12.31 -1.89
N ASP A 468 18.54 12.07 -0.89
CA ASP A 468 18.96 12.02 0.51
C ASP A 468 18.94 10.59 1.05
N VAL A 469 17.94 9.81 0.60
CA VAL A 469 17.69 8.44 1.04
C VAL A 469 17.93 7.46 -0.10
N GLY A 470 18.68 6.40 0.16
CA GLY A 470 18.94 5.30 -0.76
C GLY A 470 18.22 4.04 -0.33
N VAL A 471 18.43 2.96 -1.10
CA VAL A 471 17.91 1.62 -0.78
C VAL A 471 19.08 0.66 -0.61
N CYS A 472 19.05 -0.14 0.45
CA CYS A 472 20.05 -1.17 0.70
C CYS A 472 19.88 -2.34 -0.26
N LEU A 473 20.84 -2.51 -1.17
CA LEU A 473 20.76 -3.50 -2.24
C LEU A 473 22.09 -4.23 -2.40
N PRO A 474 22.10 -5.49 -2.84
CA PRO A 474 23.32 -6.19 -3.19
C PRO A 474 24.03 -5.50 -4.37
N ALA A 475 25.35 -5.71 -4.47
CA ALA A 475 26.17 -5.18 -5.57
C ALA A 475 25.67 -5.68 -6.94
N GLN A 476 25.34 -6.96 -7.03
CA GLN A 476 24.60 -7.52 -8.15
C GLN A 476 23.12 -7.57 -7.77
N ARG A 477 22.28 -6.90 -8.57
CA ARG A 477 20.83 -6.85 -8.32
C ARG A 477 20.21 -8.24 -8.33
N ALA A 478 19.38 -8.49 -7.32
CA ALA A 478 18.56 -9.67 -7.21
C ALA A 478 17.19 -9.47 -7.88
N ILE A 479 16.47 -10.57 -8.11
CA ILE A 479 15.07 -10.52 -8.53
C ILE A 479 14.26 -9.77 -7.46
N GLY A 480 13.52 -8.74 -7.87
CA GLY A 480 12.83 -7.80 -6.97
C GLY A 480 13.44 -6.41 -6.87
N ASP A 481 14.72 -6.28 -7.23
CA ASP A 481 15.43 -5.03 -7.02
C ASP A 481 15.04 -3.97 -8.05
N PRO A 482 15.19 -2.68 -7.70
CA PRO A 482 15.03 -1.61 -8.68
C PRO A 482 16.09 -1.72 -9.76
N CYS A 483 15.63 -1.62 -11.00
CA CYS A 483 16.46 -1.71 -12.20
C CYS A 483 16.44 -0.43 -13.05
N GLU A 484 15.77 0.62 -12.58
CA GLU A 484 15.86 1.95 -13.15
C GLU A 484 16.19 2.96 -12.05
N ALA A 485 17.24 3.73 -12.25
CA ALA A 485 17.61 4.84 -11.38
C ALA A 485 17.41 6.16 -12.13
N GLY A 486 16.70 7.11 -11.52
CA GLY A 486 16.42 8.42 -12.10
C GLY A 486 15.73 9.32 -11.09
N LEU A 487 16.31 10.49 -10.85
CA LEU A 487 15.76 11.46 -9.91
C LEU A 487 14.42 12.01 -10.42
N VAL A 488 13.46 12.10 -9.52
CA VAL A 488 12.24 12.87 -9.77
C VAL A 488 12.60 14.35 -9.76
N LEU A 489 12.34 15.03 -10.88
CA LEU A 489 12.59 16.45 -11.01
C LEU A 489 11.28 17.23 -10.92
N ALA A 490 11.36 18.40 -10.29
CA ALA A 490 10.24 19.32 -10.19
C ALA A 490 9.65 19.62 -11.58
N GLY A 491 8.32 19.56 -11.67
CA GLY A 491 7.57 19.93 -12.87
C GLY A 491 7.36 21.44 -12.98
N LYS A 492 6.74 21.86 -14.08
CA LYS A 492 6.28 23.26 -14.25
C LYS A 492 5.18 23.65 -13.25
N ALA A 493 4.52 22.67 -12.64
CA ALA A 493 3.52 22.82 -11.60
C ALA A 493 3.52 21.56 -10.70
N VAL A 494 2.89 21.66 -9.54
CA VAL A 494 2.65 20.53 -8.63
C VAL A 494 1.97 19.39 -9.39
N GLY A 495 2.48 18.17 -9.25
CA GLY A 495 1.94 16.98 -9.90
C GLY A 495 2.40 16.71 -11.33
N LEU A 496 3.15 17.65 -11.93
CA LEU A 496 3.78 17.49 -13.24
C LEU A 496 5.26 17.14 -13.14
N GLU A 497 5.70 16.59 -12.01
CA GLU A 497 7.07 16.08 -11.87
C GLU A 497 7.33 14.97 -12.89
N THR A 498 8.59 14.85 -13.31
CA THR A 498 9.02 13.88 -14.32
C THR A 498 10.32 13.21 -13.94
N VAL A 499 10.59 12.06 -14.55
CA VAL A 499 11.92 11.42 -14.54
C VAL A 499 12.47 11.48 -15.97
N PRO A 500 13.07 12.61 -16.39
CA PRO A 500 13.43 12.82 -17.80
C PRO A 500 14.61 11.95 -18.25
N LYS A 501 15.45 11.51 -17.31
CA LYS A 501 16.57 10.60 -17.56
C LYS A 501 16.53 9.48 -16.53
N SER A 502 16.39 8.25 -17.00
CA SER A 502 16.59 7.05 -16.19
C SER A 502 17.74 6.23 -16.77
N SER A 503 18.57 5.69 -15.88
CA SER A 503 19.61 4.73 -16.19
C SER A 503 19.10 3.34 -15.85
N GLN A 504 19.17 2.42 -16.82
CA GLN A 504 18.84 1.02 -16.57
C GLN A 504 20.04 0.34 -15.89
N LEU A 505 19.77 -0.30 -14.76
CA LEU A 505 20.73 -1.09 -13.99
C LEU A 505 20.64 -2.56 -14.41
N SER A 506 21.76 -3.28 -14.37
CA SER A 506 21.80 -4.70 -14.74
C SER A 506 21.08 -5.57 -13.72
N CYS A 507 20.23 -6.49 -14.20
CA CYS A 507 19.58 -7.53 -13.41
C CYS A 507 20.31 -8.88 -13.46
N GLY A 508 21.61 -8.87 -13.81
CA GLY A 508 22.38 -10.09 -14.03
C GLY A 508 21.79 -10.93 -15.17
N ALA A 509 21.46 -12.19 -14.88
CA ALA A 509 20.82 -13.11 -15.84
C ALA A 509 19.32 -12.84 -16.07
N GLY A 510 18.75 -11.85 -15.40
CA GLY A 510 17.36 -11.41 -15.56
C GLY A 510 17.21 -10.27 -16.56
N TYR A 511 16.03 -9.65 -16.53
CA TYR A 511 15.70 -8.46 -17.32
C TYR A 511 14.93 -7.45 -16.45
N CYS A 512 14.88 -6.21 -16.92
CA CYS A 512 14.21 -5.13 -16.21
C CYS A 512 12.77 -4.96 -16.71
N GLU A 513 11.79 -5.17 -15.84
CA GLU A 513 10.43 -4.71 -16.08
C GLU A 513 10.38 -3.20 -15.79
N THR A 514 10.22 -2.37 -16.81
CA THR A 514 10.45 -0.91 -16.70
C THR A 514 9.23 -0.14 -16.19
N SER A 515 9.44 1.13 -15.81
CA SER A 515 8.37 2.09 -15.50
C SER A 515 7.40 2.25 -16.67
N ARG A 516 7.84 2.07 -17.93
CA ARG A 516 6.96 2.21 -19.10
C ARG A 516 5.81 1.20 -19.15
N ILE A 517 6.03 0.01 -18.62
CA ILE A 517 5.01 -1.03 -18.46
C ILE A 517 4.42 -1.04 -17.04
N GLY A 518 4.77 -0.01 -16.28
CA GLY A 518 4.18 0.39 -15.02
C GLY A 518 5.00 0.09 -13.78
N PHE A 519 6.14 -0.59 -13.84
CA PHE A 519 6.90 -0.92 -12.63
C PHE A 519 7.73 0.29 -12.15
N PRO A 520 7.31 1.04 -11.11
CA PRO A 520 8.00 2.29 -10.74
C PRO A 520 9.43 1.98 -10.27
N ALA A 521 10.42 2.70 -10.81
CA ALA A 521 11.86 2.43 -10.63
C ALA A 521 12.34 1.06 -11.14
N GLY A 522 11.52 0.41 -11.98
CA GLY A 522 11.77 -0.87 -12.61
C GLY A 522 11.84 -2.06 -11.63
N LEU A 523 11.60 -3.28 -12.10
CA LEU A 523 11.73 -4.50 -11.31
C LEU A 523 12.63 -5.51 -12.01
N CYS A 524 13.72 -5.93 -11.36
CA CYS A 524 14.47 -7.07 -11.84
C CYS A 524 13.61 -8.34 -11.77
N ALA A 525 13.35 -8.94 -12.92
CA ALA A 525 12.63 -10.19 -13.09
C ALA A 525 13.48 -11.19 -13.87
N ALA A 526 13.07 -12.46 -13.90
CA ALA A 526 13.71 -13.47 -14.71
C ALA A 526 12.68 -14.44 -15.29
N GLY A 527 13.04 -15.20 -16.33
CA GLY A 527 12.18 -16.29 -16.81
C GLY A 527 12.06 -17.38 -15.74
N CYS A 528 10.92 -18.07 -15.66
CA CYS A 528 10.71 -19.12 -14.65
C CYS A 528 11.66 -20.32 -14.80
N ALA A 529 12.22 -20.53 -16.00
CA ALA A 529 13.25 -21.53 -16.27
C ALA A 529 14.62 -21.21 -15.63
N VAL A 530 14.88 -19.94 -15.29
CA VAL A 530 16.12 -19.55 -14.60
C VAL A 530 16.10 -20.15 -13.19
N THR A 531 17.14 -20.84 -12.76
CA THR A 531 17.24 -21.34 -11.39
C THR A 531 17.42 -20.16 -10.44
N ALA A 532 16.53 -20.05 -9.44
CA ALA A 532 16.60 -19.02 -8.42
C ALA A 532 16.18 -19.58 -7.06
N GLY A 533 16.61 -18.92 -5.99
CA GLY A 533 16.27 -19.31 -4.62
C GLY A 533 14.79 -19.13 -4.25
N PRO A 534 14.40 -19.53 -3.03
CA PRO A 534 13.01 -19.53 -2.56
C PRO A 534 12.37 -18.12 -2.49
N LEU A 535 13.19 -17.06 -2.47
CA LEU A 535 12.76 -15.67 -2.48
C LEU A 535 12.37 -15.14 -3.87
N ALA A 536 12.49 -15.96 -4.91
CA ALA A 536 12.14 -15.61 -6.29
C ALA A 536 11.22 -16.66 -6.95
N PRO A 537 10.02 -16.91 -6.39
CA PRO A 537 9.07 -17.86 -6.96
C PRO A 537 8.64 -17.46 -8.37
N CYS A 538 8.25 -18.45 -9.18
CA CYS A 538 7.58 -18.21 -10.45
C CYS A 538 6.13 -17.76 -10.20
N ALA A 539 5.76 -16.63 -10.78
CA ALA A 539 4.42 -16.04 -10.74
C ALA A 539 4.09 -15.44 -12.13
N GLY A 540 2.94 -14.78 -12.27
CA GLY A 540 2.52 -14.17 -13.52
C GLY A 540 2.55 -12.64 -13.46
N ILE A 541 3.04 -12.01 -14.52
CA ILE A 541 2.93 -10.56 -14.75
C ILE A 541 1.85 -10.33 -15.82
N PRO A 542 0.78 -9.56 -15.55
CA PRO A 542 -0.20 -9.22 -16.56
C PRO A 542 0.42 -8.38 -17.70
N GLY A 543 0.27 -8.83 -18.95
CA GLY A 543 0.61 -8.08 -20.15
C GLY A 543 -0.28 -6.86 -20.30
N ILE A 544 0.28 -5.65 -20.12
CA ILE A 544 -0.50 -4.42 -19.95
C ILE A 544 -1.40 -4.09 -21.16
N VAL A 545 -0.98 -4.44 -22.36
CA VAL A 545 -1.73 -4.17 -23.60
C VAL A 545 -2.92 -5.12 -23.71
N GLU A 546 -2.66 -6.42 -23.61
CA GLU A 546 -3.66 -7.48 -23.69
C GLU A 546 -4.67 -7.36 -22.55
N PHE A 547 -4.18 -7.06 -21.35
CA PHE A 547 -4.97 -6.85 -20.15
C PHE A 547 -5.93 -5.66 -20.29
N ASN A 548 -5.43 -4.49 -20.68
CA ASN A 548 -6.27 -3.31 -20.85
C ASN A 548 -7.27 -3.48 -22.00
N ALA A 549 -6.88 -4.13 -23.11
CA ALA A 549 -7.78 -4.45 -24.20
C ALA A 549 -8.90 -5.41 -23.75
N CYS A 550 -8.58 -6.37 -22.88
CA CYS A 550 -9.57 -7.26 -22.27
C CYS A 550 -10.56 -6.50 -21.39
N LEU A 551 -10.10 -5.65 -20.48
CA LEU A 551 -10.97 -4.83 -19.64
C LEU A 551 -11.86 -3.90 -20.48
N ALA A 552 -11.33 -3.35 -21.58
CA ALA A 552 -12.09 -2.49 -22.49
C ALA A 552 -13.26 -3.21 -23.18
N ARG A 553 -13.22 -4.54 -23.30
CA ARG A 553 -14.34 -5.37 -23.80
C ARG A 553 -15.40 -5.69 -22.74
N GLY A 554 -15.24 -5.18 -21.51
CA GLY A 554 -16.16 -5.45 -20.40
C GLY A 554 -15.99 -6.84 -19.77
N THR A 555 -14.90 -7.54 -20.10
CA THR A 555 -14.55 -8.83 -19.47
C THR A 555 -14.15 -8.59 -18.01
N PRO A 556 -14.61 -9.44 -17.06
CA PRO A 556 -14.21 -9.35 -15.65
C PRO A 556 -12.70 -9.32 -15.44
N PHE A 557 -12.26 -8.53 -14.46
CA PHE A 557 -10.83 -8.27 -14.20
C PHE A 557 -10.02 -9.54 -13.97
N ASP A 558 -10.56 -10.48 -13.21
CA ASP A 558 -9.96 -11.77 -12.89
C ASP A 558 -9.71 -12.62 -14.14
N GLN A 559 -10.66 -12.63 -15.07
CA GLN A 559 -10.51 -13.29 -16.37
C GLN A 559 -9.46 -12.59 -17.24
N CYS A 560 -9.43 -11.26 -17.25
CA CYS A 560 -8.39 -10.51 -17.95
C CYS A 560 -7.01 -10.71 -17.34
N ALA A 561 -6.91 -10.74 -16.01
CA ALA A 561 -5.67 -10.92 -15.30
C ALA A 561 -5.10 -12.30 -15.60
N SER A 562 -5.91 -13.36 -15.52
CA SER A 562 -5.46 -14.75 -15.75
C SER A 562 -5.06 -15.01 -17.21
N SER A 563 -5.81 -14.47 -18.18
CA SER A 563 -5.55 -14.69 -19.61
C SER A 563 -4.37 -13.90 -20.19
N SER A 564 -3.84 -12.92 -19.45
CA SER A 564 -2.73 -12.06 -19.89
C SER A 564 -1.43 -12.30 -19.13
N LEU A 565 -1.34 -13.34 -18.30
CA LEU A 565 -0.14 -13.58 -17.49
C LEU A 565 1.04 -14.08 -18.34
N ARG A 566 2.16 -13.37 -18.25
CA ARG A 566 3.47 -13.88 -18.65
C ARG A 566 4.20 -14.44 -17.42
N PRO A 567 4.63 -15.71 -17.44
CA PRO A 567 5.40 -16.30 -16.35
C PRO A 567 6.73 -15.55 -16.12
N ALA A 568 6.98 -15.15 -14.88
CA ALA A 568 8.21 -14.51 -14.47
C ALA A 568 8.54 -14.84 -13.01
N ARG A 569 9.83 -14.85 -12.68
CA ARG A 569 10.25 -14.87 -11.29
C ARG A 569 10.17 -13.47 -10.72
N LEU A 570 9.49 -13.37 -9.59
CA LEU A 570 9.24 -12.14 -8.86
C LEU A 570 9.67 -12.30 -7.41
N ARG A 571 9.93 -11.19 -6.73
CA ARG A 571 10.31 -11.20 -5.33
C ARG A 571 9.17 -11.71 -4.46
N ARG A 572 9.44 -12.72 -3.63
CA ARG A 572 8.55 -13.19 -2.58
C ARG A 572 8.30 -12.08 -1.56
N CYS A 573 7.10 -12.06 -1.00
CA CYS A 573 6.75 -11.14 0.09
C CYS A 573 5.97 -11.84 1.21
N GLY A 574 5.96 -11.21 2.38
CA GLY A 574 5.28 -11.65 3.61
C GLY A 574 5.32 -10.56 4.67
N LEU A 575 4.86 -10.85 5.89
CA LEU A 575 4.92 -9.89 7.01
C LEU A 575 6.36 -9.52 7.37
N ASP A 576 7.26 -10.51 7.33
CA ASP A 576 8.68 -10.31 7.65
C ASP A 576 9.52 -9.86 6.45
N GLU A 577 8.94 -10.02 5.24
CA GLU A 577 9.53 -9.67 3.95
C GLU A 577 8.61 -8.66 3.22
N PRO A 578 8.46 -7.43 3.73
CA PRO A 578 7.61 -6.45 3.11
C PRO A 578 8.14 -6.06 1.73
N CYS A 579 7.23 -5.70 0.84
CA CYS A 579 7.61 -5.10 -0.43
C CYS A 579 8.19 -3.70 -0.22
N ARG A 580 9.03 -3.28 -1.17
CA ARG A 580 9.54 -1.91 -1.24
C ARG A 580 8.40 -0.91 -1.54
N ASP A 581 8.72 0.36 -1.41
CA ASP A 581 7.83 1.49 -1.71
C ASP A 581 7.22 1.38 -3.11
N ASP A 582 5.94 1.77 -3.25
CA ASP A 582 5.12 1.62 -4.45
C ASP A 582 4.86 0.17 -4.91
N TYR A 583 5.07 -0.82 -4.04
CA TYR A 583 4.74 -2.23 -4.29
C TYR A 583 3.83 -2.78 -3.19
N ALA A 584 2.88 -3.64 -3.60
CA ALA A 584 2.00 -4.39 -2.73
C ALA A 584 2.40 -5.86 -2.70
N CYS A 585 2.16 -6.53 -1.58
CA CYS A 585 2.31 -7.98 -1.51
C CYS A 585 1.06 -8.65 -2.05
N MET A 586 1.14 -9.20 -3.26
CA MET A 586 0.04 -9.79 -4.00
C MET A 586 0.10 -11.32 -3.94
N ALA A 587 -1.02 -11.98 -3.67
CA ALA A 587 -1.12 -13.43 -3.79
C ALA A 587 -0.98 -13.84 -5.27
N ALA A 588 0.03 -14.63 -5.61
CA ALA A 588 0.17 -15.23 -6.94
C ALA A 588 -0.54 -16.60 -7.00
N SER A 589 -0.60 -17.31 -5.88
CA SER A 589 -1.28 -18.60 -5.74
C SER A 589 -1.76 -18.80 -4.29
N ALA A 590 -2.31 -19.99 -4.02
CA ALA A 590 -2.63 -20.45 -2.67
C ALA A 590 -1.42 -20.70 -1.77
N THR A 591 -0.17 -20.51 -2.20
CA THR A 591 0.99 -20.61 -1.27
C THR A 591 2.08 -19.59 -1.55
N VAL A 592 1.92 -18.80 -2.61
CA VAL A 592 2.92 -17.87 -3.11
C VAL A 592 2.36 -16.46 -3.12
N ALA A 593 3.11 -15.54 -2.53
CA ALA A 593 2.87 -14.11 -2.63
C ALA A 593 4.12 -13.41 -3.16
N VAL A 594 3.92 -12.40 -4.00
CA VAL A 594 4.98 -11.67 -4.70
C VAL A 594 4.76 -10.16 -4.66
N CYS A 595 5.85 -9.41 -4.69
CA CYS A 595 5.78 -7.96 -4.79
C CYS A 595 5.35 -7.53 -6.19
N MET A 596 4.25 -6.80 -6.26
CA MET A 596 3.70 -6.26 -7.49
C MET A 596 3.24 -4.82 -7.29
N PRO A 597 3.40 -3.94 -8.29
CA PRO A 597 2.86 -2.60 -8.21
C PRO A 597 1.35 -2.58 -7.93
N PRO A 598 0.83 -1.68 -7.06
CA PRO A 598 -0.56 -1.61 -6.65
C PRO A 598 -1.58 -1.59 -7.78
N TYR A 599 -1.26 -0.97 -8.92
CA TYR A 599 -2.23 -0.86 -10.03
C TYR A 599 -2.53 -2.20 -10.73
N PHE A 600 -1.73 -3.25 -10.50
CA PHE A 600 -2.06 -4.60 -10.95
C PHE A 600 -3.06 -5.31 -10.04
N LEU A 601 -3.39 -4.73 -8.88
CA LEU A 601 -4.43 -5.21 -8.01
C LEU A 601 -5.72 -4.43 -8.26
N GLN A 602 -6.81 -5.14 -8.56
CA GLN A 602 -8.11 -4.52 -8.82
C GLN A 602 -8.57 -3.66 -7.63
N GLU A 603 -8.28 -4.09 -6.41
CA GLU A 603 -8.75 -3.42 -5.19
C GLU A 603 -8.05 -2.08 -4.87
N LEU A 604 -7.03 -1.70 -5.66
CA LEU A 604 -6.20 -0.50 -5.46
C LEU A 604 -6.27 0.49 -6.65
N ARG A 605 -7.27 0.36 -7.52
CA ARG A 605 -7.45 1.24 -8.70
C ARG A 605 -8.89 1.71 -8.84
N VAL A 606 -9.10 2.84 -9.50
CA VAL A 606 -10.44 3.42 -9.77
C VAL A 606 -11.13 2.81 -11.00
N ASP A 607 -10.44 1.96 -11.75
CA ASP A 607 -10.85 1.53 -13.08
C ASP A 607 -10.81 0.00 -13.28
N GLY A 608 -11.47 -0.52 -14.32
CA GLY A 608 -11.61 -1.97 -14.49
C GLY A 608 -12.66 -2.58 -13.55
N HIS A 609 -13.56 -1.75 -13.02
CA HIS A 609 -14.74 -2.13 -12.26
C HIS A 609 -16.00 -2.02 -13.13
N PRO A 610 -17.04 -2.82 -12.86
CA PRO A 610 -18.35 -2.60 -13.47
C PRO A 610 -18.88 -1.21 -13.07
N PRO A 611 -19.86 -0.65 -13.82
CA PRO A 611 -20.50 0.60 -13.43
C PRO A 611 -21.26 0.41 -12.11
N ALA A 612 -21.30 1.46 -11.29
CA ALA A 612 -22.13 1.47 -10.09
C ALA A 612 -23.61 1.28 -10.46
N ARG A 613 -24.27 0.30 -9.87
CA ARG A 613 -25.72 0.09 -10.02
C ARG A 613 -26.46 0.89 -8.94
N LYS A 614 -27.46 1.66 -9.36
CA LYS A 614 -28.35 2.38 -8.44
C LYS A 614 -29.41 1.44 -7.90
#